data_AF-D1PTI5-F1
#
_entry.id   AF-D1PTI5-F1
#
_cell.length_a   1.000
_cell.length_b   1.000
_cell.length_c   1.000
_cell.angle_alpha   90.00
_cell.angle_beta   90.00
_cell.angle_gamma   90.00
#
_symmetry.space_group_name_H-M   'P 1'
#
loop_
_entity.id
_entity.type
_entity.pdbx_description
1 polymer ?
#
loop_
_entity_poly.entity_id
_entity_poly.type
_entity_poly.pdbx_seq_one_letter_code
_entity_poly.pdbx_strand_id
1 'polypeptide(L)' 'MKLPYSIFAPIIFLFAFFLALAAIDWIRGESVDWWGHLITSVIATGGILLLKKLEAIHNKRNS' A
#
# COMPACT_ATOMS: atom_id res chain seq x y z
N MET A 1 -15.78 -2.71 21.34
CA MET A 1 -15.69 -3.60 20.17
C MET A 1 -14.35 -3.32 19.49
N LYS A 2 -13.35 -4.22 19.59
CA LYS A 2 -12.06 -4.03 18.91
C LYS A 2 -12.28 -4.30 17.42
N LEU A 3 -12.38 -3.24 16.61
CA LEU A 3 -12.40 -3.36 15.15
C LEU A 3 -11.18 -4.17 14.69
N PRO A 4 -11.33 -5.15 13.80
CA PRO A 4 -10.21 -5.90 13.25
C PRO A 4 -9.41 -4.99 12.29
N TYR A 5 -8.62 -4.07 12.87
CA TYR A 5 -7.77 -3.09 12.18
C TYR A 5 -6.81 -3.75 11.16
N SER A 6 -6.51 -5.04 11.36
CA SER A 6 -5.61 -5.84 10.53
C SER A 6 -6.02 -5.94 9.06
N ILE A 7 -7.31 -5.94 8.74
CA ILE A 7 -7.79 -6.16 7.36
C ILE A 7 -7.97 -4.83 6.62
N PHE A 8 -8.27 -3.76 7.35
CA PHE A 8 -8.47 -2.43 6.76
C PHE A 8 -7.17 -1.66 6.53
N ALA A 9 -6.12 -1.93 7.31
CA ALA A 9 -4.84 -1.24 7.17
C ALA A 9 -4.22 -1.30 5.74
N PRO A 10 -4.22 -2.45 5.03
CA PRO A 10 -3.72 -2.53 3.66
C PRO A 10 -4.58 -1.74 2.67
N ILE A 11 -5.90 -1.77 2.85
CA ILE A 11 -6.87 -1.08 1.98
C ILE A 11 -6.72 0.44 2.15
N ILE A 12 -6.63 0.91 3.39
CA ILE A 12 -6.40 2.32 3.71
C ILE A 12 -5.06 2.78 3.15
N PHE A 13 -4.00 1.99 3.31
CA PHE A 13 -2.69 2.29 2.73
C PHE A 13 -2.75 2.40 1.21
N LEU A 14 -3.38 1.43 0.54
CA LEU A 14 -3.56 1.45 -0.92
C LEU A 14 -4.24 2.73 -1.38
N PHE A 15 -5.36 3.09 -0.72
CA PHE A 15 -6.13 4.27 -1.10
C PHE A 15 -5.37 5.58 -0.82
N ALA A 16 -4.71 5.68 0.33
CA ALA A 16 -3.91 6.84 0.70
C ALA A 16 -2.72 7.03 -0.26
N PHE A 17 -2.04 5.94 -0.63
CA PHE A 17 -0.91 5.98 -1.54
C PHE A 17 -1.34 6.33 -2.98
N PHE A 18 -2.46 5.77 -3.44
CA PHE A 18 -3.07 6.14 -4.72
C PHE A 18 -3.40 7.64 -4.79
N LEU A 19 -4.05 8.18 -3.75
CA LEU A 19 -4.37 9.60 -3.67
C LEU A 19 -3.10 10.47 -3.61
N ALA A 20 -2.05 10.01 -2.93
CA ALA A 20 -0.79 10.74 -2.86
C ALA A 20 -0.12 10.85 -4.25
N LEU A 21 -0.11 9.76 -5.04
CA LEU A 21 0.42 9.78 -6.39
C LEU A 21 -0.41 10.68 -7.32
N ALA A 22 -1.74 10.57 -7.26
CA ALA A 22 -2.63 11.44 -8.04
C ALA A 22 -2.48 12.93 -7.65
N ALA A 23 -2.26 13.21 -6.35
CA ALA A 23 -2.00 14.57 -5.87
C ALA A 23 -0.65 15.11 -6.36
N ILE A 24 0.37 14.27 -6.52
CA ILE A 24 1.67 14.68 -7.08
C ILE A 24 1.50 15.12 -8.53
N ASP A 25 0.80 14.35 -9.36
CA ASP A 25 0.51 14.73 -10.75
C ASP A 25 -0.26 16.05 -10.82
N TRP A 26 -1.25 16.21 -9.93
CA TRP A 26 -2.03 17.44 -9.83
C TRP A 26 -1.15 18.66 -9.49
N ILE A 27 -0.26 18.53 -8.52
CA ILE A 27 0.68 19.59 -8.11
C ILE A 27 1.67 19.93 -9.24
N ARG A 28 2.03 18.93 -10.05
CA ARG A 28 2.91 19.11 -11.21
C ARG A 28 2.20 19.73 -12.43
N GLY A 29 0.87 19.80 -12.40
CA GLY A 29 0.07 20.25 -13.55
C GLY A 29 0.05 19.24 -14.69
N GLU A 30 0.36 17.97 -14.41
CA GLU A 30 0.34 16.87 -15.36
C GLU A 30 -1.04 16.20 -15.39
N SER A 31 -1.35 15.51 -16.49
CA SER A 31 -2.55 14.67 -16.56
C SER A 31 -2.39 13.50 -15.60
N VAL A 32 -3.34 13.33 -14.68
CA VAL A 32 -3.29 12.24 -13.69
C VAL A 32 -3.36 10.88 -14.39
N ASP A 33 -2.32 10.07 -14.23
CA ASP A 33 -2.30 8.68 -14.71
C ASP A 33 -3.01 7.74 -13.73
N TRP A 34 -4.35 7.75 -13.77
CA TRP A 34 -5.20 6.97 -12.87
C TRP A 34 -4.88 5.47 -12.89
N TRP A 35 -4.58 4.90 -14.05
CA TRP A 35 -4.31 3.47 -14.18
C TRP A 35 -2.90 3.12 -13.69
N GLY A 36 -1.90 3.92 -14.05
CA GLY A 36 -0.53 3.76 -13.55
C GLY A 36 -0.47 3.86 -12.03
N HIS A 37 -1.16 4.83 -11.43
CA HIS A 37 -1.21 5.00 -9.97
C HIS A 37 -1.93 3.87 -9.27
N LEU A 38 -3.03 3.36 -9.84
CA LEU A 38 -3.76 2.23 -9.28
C LEU A 38 -2.87 0.98 -9.26
N ILE A 39 -2.22 0.66 -10.39
CA ILE A 39 -1.33 -0.50 -10.51
C ILE A 39 -0.15 -0.36 -9.54
N THR A 40 0.48 0.81 -9.51
CA THR A 40 1.62 1.11 -8.62
C THR A 40 1.21 0.95 -7.16
N SER A 41 0.02 1.41 -6.78
CA SER A 41 -0.51 1.31 -5.41
C SER A 41 -0.81 -0.12 -5.01
N VAL A 42 -1.37 -0.94 -5.92
CA VAL A 42 -1.59 -2.37 -5.68
C VAL A 42 -0.26 -3.10 -5.49
N ILE A 43 0.73 -2.85 -6.35
CA ILE A 43 2.05 -3.48 -6.27
C ILE A 43 2.76 -3.09 -4.98
N ALA A 44 2.77 -1.80 -4.61
CA ALA A 44 3.38 -1.31 -3.38
C ALA A 44 2.74 -1.95 -2.14
N THR A 45 1.40 -1.99 -2.09
CA THR A 45 0.65 -2.60 -0.98
C THR A 45 0.94 -4.10 -0.89
N GLY A 46 0.90 -4.81 -2.01
CA GLY A 46 1.21 -6.24 -2.07
C GLY A 46 2.64 -6.55 -1.65
N GLY A 47 3.61 -5.76 -2.11
CA GLY A 47 5.03 -5.89 -1.75
C GLY A 47 5.27 -5.75 -0.24
N ILE A 48 4.66 -4.73 0.38
CA ILE A 48 4.76 -4.53 1.84
C ILE A 48 4.18 -5.71 2.62
N LEU A 49 3.04 -6.26 2.17
CA LEU A 49 2.44 -7.44 2.80
C LEU A 49 3.34 -8.68 2.69
N LEU A 50 3.99 -8.87 1.54
CA LEU A 50 4.94 -9.97 1.35
C LEU A 50 6.16 -9.81 2.25
N LEU A 51 6.72 -8.61 2.36
CA LEU A 51 7.86 -8.32 3.25
C LEU A 51 7.52 -8.61 4.71
N LYS A 52 6.35 -8.15 5.19
CA LYS A 52 5.88 -8.46 6.55
C LYS A 52 5.70 -9.97 6.77
N LYS A 53 5.24 -10.70 5.76
CA LYS A 53 5.10 -12.16 5.84
C LYS A 53 6.46 -12.85 5.93
N LEU A 54 7.44 -12.40 5.14
CA LEU A 54 8.81 -12.91 5.20
C LEU A 54 9.47 -12.61 6.55
N GLU A 55 9.29 -11.41 7.08
CA GLU A 55 9.75 -11.01 8.41
C GLU A 55 9.15 -11.91 9.50
N ALA A 56 7.85 -12.19 9.43
CA ALA A 56 7.20 -13.10 10.38
C ALA A 56 7.76 -14.54 10.30
N ILE A 57 8.05 -15.04 9.09
CA ILE A 57 8.66 -16.36 8.90
C ILE A 57 10.10 -16.38 9.44
N HIS A 58 10.88 -15.33 9.16
CA HIS A 58 12.26 -15.20 9.63
C HIS A 58 12.32 -15.16 11.17
N ASN A 59 11.50 -14.33 11.80
CA ASN A 59 11.43 -14.20 13.26
C ASN A 59 10.98 -15.51 13.92
N LYS A 60 10.07 -16.26 13.30
CA LYS A 60 9.66 -17.60 13.78
C LYS A 60 10.77 -18.64 13.66
N ARG A 61 11.65 -18.52 12.66
CA ARG A 61 12.79 -19.44 12.47
C ARG A 61 13.95 -19.16 13.43
N ASN A 62 14.12 -17.89 13.82
CA ASN A 62 15.23 -17.43 14.67
C ASN A 62 14.85 -17.29 16.17
N SER A 63 13.64 -17.69 16.56
CA SER A 63 13.16 -17.77 17.94
C SER A 63 12.97 -19.21 18.36
#